data_AF-A0A524DH48-F1
#
_entry.id   AF-A0A524DH48-F1
#
_cell.length_a   1.000
_cell.length_b   1.000
_cell.length_c   1.000
_cell.angle_alpha   90.00
_cell.angle_beta   90.00
_cell.angle_gamma   90.00
#
_symmetry.space_group_name_H-M   'P 1'
#
loop_
_entity.id
_entity.type
_entity.pdbx_description
1 polymer ?
#
loop_
_entity_poly.entity_id
_entity_poly.type
_entity_poly.pdbx_seq_one_letter_code
_entity_poly.pdbx_strand_id
1 'polypeptide(L)' 'MNEVRPPKCFICKKSFEDKLGTLHYCICDIAICSDCIEQLIVNDKEWKCPSCDNINNIKESRLFREKT' A
#
# COMPACT_ATOMS: atom_id res chain seq x y z
N MET A 1 -9.57 -18.17 3.54
CA MET A 1 -8.25 -17.49 3.58
C MET A 1 -8.41 -16.23 4.41
N ASN A 2 -7.46 -15.91 5.30
CA ASN A 2 -7.53 -14.72 6.16
C ASN A 2 -7.45 -13.47 5.29
N GLU A 3 -8.60 -12.85 5.00
CA GLU A 3 -8.68 -11.58 4.28
C GLU A 3 -8.06 -10.48 5.15
N VAL A 4 -6.93 -9.94 4.70
CA VAL A 4 -6.23 -8.86 5.40
C VAL A 4 -6.59 -7.58 4.69
N ARG A 5 -7.50 -6.84 5.33
CA ARG A 5 -8.06 -5.59 4.80
C ARG A 5 -7.39 -4.39 5.44
N PRO A 6 -7.40 -3.22 4.76
CA PRO A 6 -6.99 -1.98 5.36
C PRO A 6 -7.73 -1.72 6.70
N PRO A 7 -7.07 -1.10 7.68
CA PRO A 7 -5.74 -0.48 7.60
C PRO A 7 -4.59 -1.42 7.99
N LYS A 8 -4.76 -2.75 7.88
CA LYS A 8 -3.66 -3.68 8.10
C LYS A 8 -2.79 -3.80 6.85
N CYS A 9 -1.48 -3.81 7.02
CA CYS A 9 -0.56 -4.10 5.93
C CYS A 9 -0.75 -5.55 5.44
N PHE A 10 -0.95 -5.73 4.14
CA PHE A 10 -1.16 -7.05 3.54
C PHE A 10 0.05 -7.97 3.71
N ILE A 11 1.27 -7.45 3.80
CA ILE A 11 2.48 -8.26 3.99
C ILE A 11 2.71 -8.58 5.47
N CYS A 12 2.97 -7.57 6.31
CA CYS A 12 3.39 -7.78 7.70
C CYS A 12 2.23 -7.93 8.70
N LYS A 13 0.98 -7.77 8.25
CA LYS A 13 -0.26 -7.94 9.04
C LYS A 13 -0.43 -6.99 10.23
N LYS A 14 0.52 -6.08 10.46
CA LYS A 14 0.43 -5.02 11.48
C LYS A 14 -0.71 -4.04 11.15
N SER A 15 -1.38 -3.54 12.18
CA SER A 15 -2.40 -2.50 12.07
C SER A 15 -1.75 -1.10 12.00
N PHE A 16 -2.34 -0.21 11.20
CA PHE A 16 -1.94 1.19 11.05
C PHE A 16 -3.13 2.14 11.25
N GLU A 17 -4.09 1.78 12.10
CA GLU A 17 -5.27 2.61 12.42
C GLU A 17 -4.91 4.06 12.78
N ASP A 18 -3.84 4.26 13.56
CA ASP A 18 -3.37 5.60 13.96
C ASP A 18 -2.50 6.30 12.89
N LYS A 19 -2.15 5.60 11.80
CA LYS A 19 -1.17 6.04 10.78
C LYS A 19 -1.65 5.77 9.36
N LEU A 20 -2.94 5.94 9.09
CA LEU A 20 -3.55 5.67 7.77
C LEU A 20 -2.82 6.35 6.60
N GLY A 21 -2.23 7.53 6.84
CA GLY A 21 -1.48 8.29 5.84
C GLY A 21 -0.16 7.69 5.38
N THR A 22 0.38 6.69 6.09
CA THR A 22 1.61 6.00 5.72
C THR A 22 1.36 4.73 4.89
N LEU A 23 0.09 4.42 4.61
CA LEU A 23 -0.29 3.27 3.80
C LEU A 23 -0.39 3.66 2.32
N HIS A 24 -0.01 2.69 1.48
CA HIS A 24 -0.21 2.70 0.03
C HIS A 24 -1.30 1.68 -0.31
N TYR A 25 -2.33 2.15 -1.01
CA TYR A 25 -3.55 1.41 -1.30
C TYR A 25 -3.57 0.95 -2.76
N CYS A 26 -4.10 -0.25 -2.98
CA CYS A 26 -4.43 -0.74 -4.31
C CYS A 26 -5.96 -0.82 -4.47
N ILE A 27 -6.45 -0.68 -5.70
CA ILE A 27 -7.89 -0.77 -6.01
C ILE A 27 -8.51 -2.13 -5.70
N CYS A 28 -7.69 -3.18 -5.52
CA CYS A 28 -8.15 -4.50 -5.06
C CYS A 28 -8.38 -4.60 -3.54
N ASP A 29 -8.53 -3.46 -2.86
CA ASP A 29 -8.86 -3.36 -1.43
C ASP A 29 -7.79 -3.94 -0.49
N ILE A 30 -6.51 -3.69 -0.80
CA ILE A 30 -5.39 -3.97 0.11
C ILE A 30 -4.58 -2.71 0.40
N ALA A 31 -3.86 -2.72 1.52
CA ALA A 31 -2.92 -1.68 1.90
C ALA A 31 -1.54 -2.25 2.20
N ILE A 32 -0.48 -1.52 1.86
CA ILE A 32 0.92 -1.83 2.13
C ILE A 32 1.55 -0.68 2.91
N CYS A 33 2.30 -0.98 3.97
CA CYS A 33 3.03 0.04 4.73
C CYS A 33 4.35 0.44 4.05
N SER A 34 4.87 1.63 4.41
CA SER A 34 6.11 2.17 3.84
C SER A 34 7.33 1.24 3.97
N ASP A 35 7.41 0.40 5.01
CA ASP A 35 8.52 -0.56 5.12
C ASP A 35 8.38 -1.75 4.15
N CYS A 36 7.14 -2.19 3.90
CA CYS A 36 6.90 -3.37 3.07
C CYS A 36 6.80 -3.04 1.58
N ILE A 37 6.48 -1.79 1.22
CA ILE A 37 6.38 -1.38 -0.19
C ILE A 37 7.75 -1.40 -0.87
N GLU A 38 8.85 -1.20 -0.15
CA GLU A 38 10.21 -1.21 -0.71
C GLU A 38 10.52 -2.48 -1.51
N GLN A 39 9.95 -3.62 -1.09
CA GLN A 39 10.11 -4.91 -1.76
C GLN A 39 9.25 -5.07 -3.02
N LEU A 40 8.32 -4.15 -3.25
CA LEU A 40 7.33 -4.17 -4.33
C LEU A 40 7.58 -3.08 -5.38
N ILE A 41 8.52 -2.17 -5.12
CA ILE A 41 8.88 -1.08 -6.03
C ILE A 41 9.48 -1.69 -7.31
N VAL A 42 8.95 -1.29 -8.47
CA VAL A 42 9.43 -1.74 -9.78
C VAL A 42 10.22 -0.65 -10.52
N ASN A 43 10.05 0.61 -10.14
CA ASN A 43 10.83 1.76 -10.59
C ASN A 43 10.70 2.93 -9.59
N ASP A 44 11.28 4.08 -9.89
CA ASP A 44 11.29 5.26 -9.01
C ASP A 44 9.91 5.80 -8.61
N LYS A 45 8.84 5.41 -9.31
CA LYS A 45 7.48 5.96 -9.12
C LYS A 45 6.41 4.92 -8.90
N GLU A 46 6.69 3.63 -9.08
CA GLU A 46 5.67 2.60 -9.16
C GLU A 46 5.99 1.37 -8.32
N TRP A 47 4.95 0.72 -7.82
CA TRP A 47 5.01 -0.54 -7.10
C TRP A 47 3.98 -1.54 -7.65
N LYS A 48 4.33 -2.81 -7.62
CA LYS A 48 3.46 -3.91 -8.07
C LYS A 48 2.68 -4.51 -6.90
N CYS A 49 1.37 -4.56 -7.03
CA CYS A 49 0.49 -5.15 -6.02
C CYS A 49 0.74 -6.67 -5.89
N PRO A 50 1.03 -7.20 -4.69
CA PRO A 50 1.27 -8.64 -4.49
C PRO A 50 0.00 -9.49 -4.51
N SER A 51 -1.19 -8.86 -4.55
CA SER A 51 -2.48 -9.56 -4.57
C SER A 51 -3.07 -9.66 -5.97
N CYS A 52 -3.01 -8.59 -6.77
CA CYS A 52 -3.64 -8.52 -8.10
C CYS A 52 -2.67 -8.16 -9.24
N ASP A 53 -1.38 -8.06 -8.97
CA ASP A 53 -0.32 -7.71 -9.95
C ASP A 53 -0.43 -6.32 -10.60
N ASN A 54 -1.44 -5.50 -10.27
CA ASN A 54 -1.56 -4.13 -10.78
C ASN A 54 -0.34 -3.28 -10.41
N ILE A 55 0.08 -2.43 -11.34
CA ILE A 55 1.09 -1.40 -11.12
C ILE A 55 0.40 -0.14 -10.59
N ASN A 56 0.88 0.37 -9.47
CA ASN A 56 0.32 1.53 -8.78
C ASN A 56 1.41 2.60 -8.64
N ASN A 57 1.07 3.87 -8.82
CA ASN A 57 2.00 4.96 -8.52
C ASN A 57 2.15 5.13 -7.00
N ILE A 58 3.39 5.27 -6.51
CA ILE A 58 3.74 5.36 -5.09
C ILE A 58 3.06 6.55 -4.40
N LYS A 59 3.04 7.72 -5.04
CA LYS A 59 2.44 8.95 -4.47
C LYS A 59 0.92 8.90 -4.56
N GLU A 60 0.37 8.52 -5.71
CA GLU A 60 -1.08 8.49 -5.94
C GLU A 60 -1.78 7.38 -5.13
N SER A 61 -1.06 6.32 -4.78
CA SER A 61 -1.60 5.23 -3.95
C SER A 61 -1.71 5.60 -2.47
N ARG A 62 -1.23 6.76 -2.00
CA ARG A 62 -1.45 7.20 -0.62
C ARG A 62 -2.84 7.83 -0.45
N LEU A 63 -3.47 7.56 0.70
CA LEU A 63 -4.79 8.10 1.04
C LEU A 63 -4.77 9.64 1.18
N PHE A 64 -3.77 10.17 1.91
CA PHE A 64 -3.54 11.60 2.02
C PHE A 64 -2.44 11.99 1.05
N ARG A 65 -2.82 12.78 0.04
CA ARG A 65 -1.91 13.35 -0.95
C ARG A 65 -1.59 14.78 -0.52
N GLU A 66 -0.32 15.13 -0.52
CA GLU A 66 0.07 16.53 -0.34
C GLU A 66 -0.48 17.33 -1.53
N LYS A 67 -1.26 18.38 -1.25
CA LYS A 67 -1.68 19.33 -2.28
C LYS A 67 -0.46 20.16 -2.65
N THR A 68 0.26 19.75 -3.68
CA THR A 68 1.16 20.65 -4.44
C THR A 68 0.34 21.59 -5.30
#